data_AF-A0A8X8GUQ2-F1
#
_entry.id   AF-A0A8X8GUQ2-F1
#
_cell.length_a   1.000
_cell.length_b   1.000
_cell.length_c   1.000
_cell.angle_alpha   90.00
_cell.angle_beta   90.00
_cell.angle_gamma   90.00
#
_symmetry.space_group_name_H-M   'P 1'
#
loop_
_entity.id
_entity.type
_entity.pdbx_description
1 polymer ?
#
loop_
_entity_poly.entity_id
_entity_poly.type
_entity_poly.pdbx_seq_one_letter_code
_entity_poly.pdbx_strand_id
1 'polypeptide(L)'
;MVKIKRKVEMTLPELIEWGFKNEIKNIEFVSNFFEKKSVIFNLSGWAEFSDEYAYLPEDTFTVEIEEEVTEDTKLPKCLEISFDRKSGRDIAVVYENCSVKQLTDRNPEHLLDIRTIHLVNDDGTVKLIWKNGELVGDE
;
A
#
# COMPACT_ATOMS: atom_id res chain seq x y z
N MET A 1 3.55 14.31 -3.01
CA MET A 1 2.85 13.69 -1.88
C MET A 1 3.48 12.33 -1.60
N VAL A 2 3.51 11.91 -0.34
CA VAL A 2 4.03 10.57 -0.01
C VAL A 2 3.28 9.49 -0.78
N LYS A 3 4.04 8.66 -1.47
CA LYS A 3 3.55 7.43 -2.10
C LYS A 3 4.07 6.19 -1.37
N ILE A 4 3.26 5.14 -1.40
CA ILE A 4 3.64 3.81 -0.90
C ILE A 4 3.54 2.80 -2.03
N LYS A 5 4.47 1.86 -2.02
CA LYS A 5 4.38 0.67 -2.86
C LYS A 5 3.80 -0.45 -2.02
N ARG A 6 2.80 -1.13 -2.55
CA ARG A 6 2.25 -2.34 -1.92
C ARG A 6 1.98 -3.41 -2.95
N LYS A 7 2.13 -4.65 -2.51
CA LYS A 7 1.74 -5.83 -3.26
C LYS A 7 0.26 -6.10 -2.99
N VAL A 8 -0.52 -6.18 -4.05
CA VAL A 8 -1.93 -6.58 -4.00
C VAL A 8 -2.13 -7.79 -4.89
N GLU A 9 -3.00 -8.69 -4.48
CA GLU A 9 -3.46 -9.77 -5.35
C GLU A 9 -4.65 -9.27 -6.17
N MET A 10 -4.58 -9.47 -7.47
CA MET A 10 -5.66 -9.20 -8.41
C MET A 10 -6.08 -10.51 -9.06
N THR A 11 -7.37 -10.72 -9.20
CA THR A 11 -7.92 -11.74 -10.09
C THR A 11 -7.57 -11.42 -11.54
N LEU A 12 -7.69 -12.39 -12.44
CA LEU A 12 -7.39 -12.19 -13.85
C LEU A 12 -8.17 -11.00 -14.45
N PRO A 13 -9.50 -10.86 -14.28
CA PRO A 13 -10.23 -9.71 -14.80
C PRO A 13 -9.73 -8.38 -14.23
N GLU A 14 -9.46 -8.32 -12.92
CA GLU A 14 -8.95 -7.12 -12.25
C GLU A 14 -7.56 -6.72 -12.78
N LEU A 15 -6.67 -7.69 -13.01
CA LEU A 15 -5.36 -7.44 -13.59
C LEU A 15 -5.46 -6.81 -14.98
N ILE A 16 -6.34 -7.35 -15.83
CA ILE A 16 -6.53 -6.86 -17.20
C ILE A 16 -7.10 -5.43 -17.18
N GLU A 17 -8.14 -5.18 -16.38
CA GLU A 17 -8.73 -3.85 -16.23
C GLU A 17 -7.71 -2.84 -15.68
N TRP A 18 -7.01 -3.22 -14.61
CA TRP A 18 -5.99 -2.39 -13.99
C TRP A 18 -4.84 -2.10 -14.97
N GLY A 19 -4.38 -3.11 -15.72
CA GLY A 19 -3.28 -2.96 -16.67
C GLY A 19 -3.62 -1.98 -17.80
N PHE A 20 -4.83 -2.06 -18.35
CA PHE A 20 -5.29 -1.10 -19.36
C PHE A 20 -5.48 0.31 -18.80
N LYS A 21 -6.10 0.43 -17.62
CA LYS A 21 -6.33 1.72 -16.96
C LYS A 21 -5.03 2.47 -16.65
N ASN A 22 -3.98 1.74 -16.30
CA ASN A 22 -2.66 2.30 -15.94
C ASN A 22 -1.67 2.25 -17.12
N GLU A 23 -2.12 1.94 -18.33
CA GLU A 23 -1.32 1.90 -19.55
C GLU A 23 -0.03 1.05 -19.43
N ILE A 24 -0.15 -0.08 -18.73
CA ILE A 24 0.95 -0.99 -18.43
C ILE A 24 1.51 -1.62 -19.71
N LYS A 25 2.84 -1.65 -19.83
CA LYS A 25 3.57 -2.13 -21.02
C LYS A 25 4.84 -2.85 -20.62
N ASN A 26 5.25 -3.80 -21.45
CA ASN A 26 6.51 -4.53 -21.33
C ASN A 26 6.73 -5.18 -19.95
N ILE A 27 5.69 -5.81 -19.40
CA ILE A 27 5.76 -6.49 -18.11
C ILE A 27 5.00 -7.80 -18.16
N GLU A 28 5.51 -8.79 -17.43
CA GLU A 28 4.91 -10.10 -17.26
C GLU A 28 4.44 -10.27 -15.81
N PHE A 29 3.20 -10.73 -15.65
CA PHE A 29 2.65 -11.12 -14.36
C PHE A 29 2.46 -12.63 -14.33
N VAL A 30 3.26 -13.30 -13.50
CA VAL A 30 3.19 -14.76 -13.30
C VAL A 30 2.04 -15.10 -12.36
N SER A 31 1.29 -16.15 -12.68
CA SER A 31 0.18 -16.64 -11.87
C SER A 31 0.68 -17.15 -10.53
N ASN A 32 -0.04 -16.81 -9.45
CA ASN A 32 0.24 -17.29 -8.10
C ASN A 32 -0.04 -18.81 -7.94
N PHE A 33 -0.78 -19.42 -8.89
CA PHE A 33 -1.12 -20.84 -8.87
C PHE A 33 -0.15 -21.73 -9.65
N PHE A 34 0.41 -21.22 -10.75
CA PHE A 34 1.27 -22.01 -11.62
C PHE A 34 2.30 -21.14 -12.34
N GLU A 35 3.58 -21.36 -12.05
CA GLU A 35 4.69 -20.48 -12.47
C GLU A 35 4.90 -20.38 -13.98
N LYS A 36 4.36 -21.31 -14.78
CA LYS A 36 4.45 -21.26 -16.25
C LYS A 36 3.30 -20.51 -16.92
N LYS A 37 2.31 -20.08 -16.13
CA LYS A 37 1.13 -19.38 -16.60
C LYS A 37 1.28 -17.90 -16.26
N SER A 38 1.21 -17.04 -17.26
CA SER A 38 1.43 -15.61 -17.08
C SER A 38 0.61 -14.76 -18.03
N VAL A 39 0.35 -13.52 -17.61
CA VAL A 39 -0.26 -12.48 -18.44
C VAL A 39 0.82 -11.47 -18.77
N ILE A 40 1.06 -11.25 -20.06
CA ILE A 40 2.07 -10.31 -20.54
C ILE A 40 1.36 -9.09 -21.10
N PHE A 41 1.70 -7.89 -20.62
CA PHE A 41 1.38 -6.66 -21.34
C PHE A 41 2.52 -6.36 -22.28
N ASN A 42 2.29 -6.51 -23.59
CA ASN A 42 3.35 -6.36 -24.59
C ASN A 42 3.82 -4.90 -24.74
N LEU A 43 4.71 -4.63 -25.71
CA LEU A 43 5.23 -3.28 -25.97
C LEU A 43 4.13 -2.26 -26.31
N SER A 44 2.98 -2.72 -26.82
CA SER A 44 1.81 -1.89 -27.15
C SER A 44 0.81 -1.77 -25.98
N GLY A 45 1.00 -2.54 -24.90
CA GLY A 45 0.09 -2.60 -23.76
C GLY A 45 -1.11 -3.53 -23.98
N TRP A 46 -1.04 -4.42 -24.96
CA TRP A 46 -2.06 -5.46 -25.15
C TRP A 46 -1.74 -6.65 -24.26
N ALA A 47 -2.78 -7.22 -23.66
CA ALA A 47 -2.66 -8.42 -22.85
C ALA A 47 -2.51 -9.65 -23.76
N GLU A 48 -1.44 -10.39 -23.54
CA GLU A 48 -1.10 -11.65 -24.19
C GLU A 48 -1.14 -12.78 -23.17
N PHE A 49 -1.57 -13.94 -23.64
CA PHE A 49 -1.76 -15.15 -22.86
C PHE A 49 -1.05 -16.31 -23.54
N SER A 50 -0.48 -17.22 -22.75
CA SER A 50 -0.02 -18.50 -23.29
C SER A 50 -1.20 -19.30 -23.86
N ASP A 51 -0.99 -19.90 -25.03
CA ASP A 51 -1.92 -20.84 -25.67
C ASP A 51 -1.84 -22.27 -25.09
N GLU A 52 -0.90 -22.53 -24.18
CA GLU A 52 -0.69 -23.84 -23.55
C GLU A 52 -1.60 -24.09 -22.33
N TYR A 53 -2.15 -23.03 -21.72
CA TYR A 53 -2.84 -23.10 -20.43
C TYR A 53 -4.23 -22.46 -20.48
N ALA A 54 -5.18 -23.05 -19.75
CA ALA A 54 -6.48 -22.43 -19.52
C ALA A 54 -6.35 -21.35 -18.43
N TYR A 55 -6.99 -20.20 -18.65
CA TYR A 55 -7.09 -19.09 -17.71
C TYR A 55 -8.49 -19.05 -17.09
N LEU A 56 -8.53 -19.13 -15.76
CA LEU A 56 -9.74 -19.09 -14.96
C LEU A 56 -9.93 -17.67 -14.42
N PRO A 57 -11.18 -17.17 -14.30
CA PRO A 57 -11.44 -15.87 -13.68
C PRO A 57 -10.86 -15.75 -12.26
N GLU A 58 -10.73 -16.87 -11.54
CA GLU A 58 -10.23 -16.93 -10.17
C GLU A 58 -8.70 -17.00 -10.08
N ASP A 59 -7.98 -17.07 -11.20
CA ASP A 59 -6.51 -16.99 -11.17
C ASP A 59 -6.09 -15.65 -10.57
N THR A 60 -5.12 -15.69 -9.67
CA THR A 60 -4.58 -14.50 -9.02
C THR A 60 -3.16 -14.21 -9.44
N PHE A 61 -2.84 -12.91 -9.41
CA PHE A 61 -1.54 -12.35 -9.76
C PHE A 61 -1.17 -11.29 -8.75
N THR A 62 0.07 -11.32 -8.26
CA THR A 62 0.58 -10.27 -7.38
C THR A 62 1.11 -9.09 -8.19
N VAL A 63 0.53 -7.91 -7.96
CA VAL A 63 0.92 -6.65 -8.60
C VAL A 63 1.49 -5.70 -7.56
N GLU A 64 2.60 -5.05 -7.86
CA GLU A 64 3.12 -3.94 -7.07
C GLU A 64 2.51 -2.63 -7.58
N ILE A 65 1.65 -2.02 -6.78
CA ILE A 65 1.02 -0.74 -7.08
C ILE A 65 1.65 0.37 -6.25
N GLU A 66 1.73 1.56 -6.83
CA GLU A 66 2.10 2.78 -6.13
C GLU A 66 0.84 3.62 -5.92
N GLU A 67 0.47 3.89 -4.66
CA GLU A 67 -0.68 4.73 -4.32
C GLU A 67 -0.25 5.92 -3.45
N GLU A 68 -0.97 7.03 -3.61
CA GLU A 68 -0.78 8.21 -2.79
C GLU A 68 -1.35 7.99 -1.39
N VAL A 69 -0.60 8.39 -0.37
CA VAL A 69 -1.08 8.33 1.02
C VAL A 69 -2.05 9.47 1.28
N THR A 70 -3.27 9.10 1.62
CA THR A 70 -4.29 9.99 2.17
C THR A 70 -4.53 9.63 3.63
N GLU A 71 -5.31 10.44 4.34
CA GLU A 71 -5.61 10.16 5.75
C GLU A 71 -6.42 8.87 5.94
N ASP A 72 -7.18 8.46 4.92
CA ASP A 72 -7.99 7.25 4.89
C ASP A 72 -7.21 6.03 4.33
N THR A 73 -6.03 6.24 3.72
CA THR A 73 -5.21 5.14 3.18
C THR A 73 -4.81 4.17 4.28
N LYS A 74 -5.05 2.87 4.05
CA LYS A 74 -4.68 1.81 4.98
C LYS A 74 -3.19 1.48 4.85
N LEU A 75 -2.44 1.82 5.89
CA LEU A 75 -1.02 1.56 6.00
C LEU A 75 -0.82 0.13 6.54
N PRO A 76 -0.03 -0.72 5.86
CA PRO A 76 0.26 -2.07 6.34
C PRO A 76 0.87 -2.05 7.75
N LYS A 77 1.83 -1.13 7.96
CA LYS A 77 2.51 -0.95 9.25
C LYS A 77 2.89 0.52 9.43
N CYS A 78 2.49 1.09 10.57
CA CYS A 78 2.73 2.49 10.89
C CYS A 78 3.32 2.65 12.30
N LEU A 79 4.28 3.55 12.47
CA LEU A 79 4.88 3.93 13.76
C LEU A 79 4.34 5.30 14.18
N GLU A 80 3.57 5.32 15.25
CA GLU A 80 3.13 6.55 15.90
C GLU A 80 4.14 6.96 16.99
N ILE A 81 4.50 8.24 16.99
CA ILE A 81 5.16 8.88 18.12
C ILE A 81 4.22 9.93 18.70
N SER A 82 3.89 9.78 19.98
CA SER A 82 2.99 10.66 20.70
C SER A 82 3.54 11.00 22.09
N PHE A 83 3.15 12.16 22.62
CA PHE A 83 3.42 12.51 24.01
C PHE A 83 2.24 12.06 24.87
N ASP A 84 2.51 11.15 25.82
CA ASP A 84 1.52 10.71 26.77
C ASP A 84 1.49 11.66 27.97
N ARG A 85 0.40 12.42 28.09
CA ARG A 85 0.22 13.38 29.17
C ARG A 85 0.09 12.72 30.54
N LYS A 86 -0.31 11.44 30.61
CA LYS A 86 -0.42 10.71 31.90
C LYS A 86 0.97 10.35 32.43
N SER A 87 1.85 9.85 31.58
CA SER A 87 3.21 9.48 31.98
C SER A 87 4.21 10.64 31.91
N GLY A 88 3.88 11.70 31.17
CA GLY A 88 4.76 12.86 30.94
C GLY A 88 5.95 12.54 30.04
N ARG A 89 5.81 11.57 29.13
CA ARG A 89 6.91 11.07 28.28
C ARG A 89 6.45 10.82 26.85
N ASP A 90 7.40 10.80 25.94
CA ASP A 90 7.17 10.33 24.58
C ASP A 90 7.02 8.80 24.58
N ILE A 91 6.03 8.33 23.84
CA ILE A 91 5.77 6.91 23.57
C ILE A 91 5.85 6.66 22.06
N ALA A 92 6.27 5.46 21.72
CA ALA A 92 6.35 4.98 20.34
C ALA A 92 5.56 3.68 20.23
N VAL A 93 4.56 3.64 19.36
CA VAL A 93 3.69 2.47 19.21
C VAL A 93 3.55 2.12 17.74
N VAL A 94 3.70 0.83 17.44
CA VAL A 94 3.51 0.29 16.09
C VAL A 94 2.09 -0.22 15.97
N TYR A 95 1.44 0.16 14.86
CA TYR A 95 0.12 -0.33 14.48
C TYR A 95 0.20 -0.99 13.10
N GLU A 96 -0.73 -1.91 12.86
CA GLU A 96 -0.88 -2.60 11.58
C GLU A 96 -2.28 -2.34 11.05
N ASN A 97 -2.41 -2.22 9.73
CA ASN A 97 -3.69 -2.00 9.03
C ASN A 97 -4.48 -0.77 9.54
N CYS A 98 -3.74 0.27 9.95
CA CYS A 98 -4.17 1.57 10.45
C CYS A 98 -4.25 2.59 9.30
N SER A 99 -5.18 3.54 9.35
CA SER A 99 -5.04 4.80 8.60
C SER A 99 -4.62 5.94 9.53
N VAL A 100 -4.08 7.02 8.98
CA VAL A 100 -3.71 8.22 9.76
C VAL A 100 -4.92 8.76 10.51
N LYS A 101 -6.07 8.86 9.84
CA LYS A 101 -7.33 9.31 10.44
C LYS A 101 -7.76 8.46 11.63
N GLN A 102 -7.66 7.14 11.52
CA GLN A 102 -7.97 6.25 12.64
C GLN A 102 -7.03 6.48 13.83
N LEU A 103 -5.76 6.81 13.57
CA LEU A 103 -4.81 7.15 14.63
C LEU A 103 -5.12 8.50 15.27
N THR A 104 -5.46 9.51 14.47
CA THR A 104 -5.74 10.86 14.99
C THR A 104 -7.08 10.97 15.71
N ASP A 105 -8.08 10.20 15.29
CA ASP A 105 -9.44 10.26 15.84
C ASP A 105 -9.59 9.46 17.15
N ARG A 106 -8.66 8.56 17.47
CA ARG A 106 -8.79 7.61 18.61
C ARG A 106 -8.53 8.20 19.99
N ASN A 107 -8.64 9.52 20.15
CA ASN A 107 -8.22 10.22 21.35
C ASN A 107 -9.41 10.84 22.11
N PRO A 108 -10.28 10.02 22.72
CA PRO A 108 -11.52 10.50 23.33
C PRO A 108 -11.29 11.44 24.54
N GLU A 109 -10.11 11.39 25.15
CA GLU A 109 -9.77 12.20 26.34
C GLU A 109 -8.60 13.18 26.12
N HIS A 110 -8.14 13.38 24.87
CA HIS A 110 -6.98 14.23 24.56
C HIS A 110 -5.71 13.91 25.37
N LEU A 111 -5.50 12.63 25.70
CA LEU A 111 -4.39 12.18 26.55
C LEU A 111 -3.09 11.99 25.78
N LEU A 112 -3.20 11.68 24.48
CA LEU A 112 -2.08 11.48 23.58
C LEU A 112 -1.98 12.69 22.64
N ASP A 113 -0.85 13.39 22.68
CA ASP A 113 -0.52 14.38 21.66
C ASP A 113 0.28 13.69 20.56
N ILE A 114 -0.38 13.27 19.48
CA ILE A 114 0.28 12.64 18.33
C ILE A 114 1.15 13.67 17.63
N ARG A 115 2.45 13.41 17.58
CA ARG A 115 3.42 14.33 16.97
C ARG A 115 3.71 13.96 15.52
N THR A 116 3.94 12.67 15.28
CA THR A 116 4.33 12.16 13.97
C THR A 116 3.83 10.74 13.77
N ILE A 117 3.46 10.44 12.53
CA ILE A 117 3.21 9.06 12.08
C ILE A 117 4.19 8.78 10.95
N HIS A 118 4.81 7.60 11.02
CA HIS A 118 5.74 7.11 10.01
C HIS A 118 5.18 5.82 9.41
N LEU A 119 5.36 5.65 8.11
CA LEU A 119 5.24 4.35 7.46
C LEU A 119 6.46 3.50 7.81
N VAL A 120 6.24 2.24 8.15
CA VAL A 120 7.31 1.26 8.31
C VAL A 120 7.30 0.37 7.06
N ASN A 121 8.36 0.45 6.26
CA ASN A 121 8.52 -0.35 5.05
C ASN A 121 8.94 -1.79 5.39
N ASP A 122 8.76 -2.72 4.45
CA ASP A 122 9.13 -4.13 4.62
C ASP A 122 10.63 -4.35 4.85
N ASP A 123 11.48 -3.44 4.36
CA ASP A 123 12.93 -3.44 4.59
C ASP A 123 13.34 -2.88 5.96
N GLY A 124 12.37 -2.48 6.78
CA GLY A 124 12.56 -1.90 8.10
C GLY A 124 12.87 -0.40 8.10
N THR A 125 12.96 0.25 6.94
CA THR A 125 13.08 1.71 6.88
C THR A 125 11.79 2.39 7.31
N VAL A 126 11.92 3.60 7.86
CA VAL A 126 10.76 4.41 8.28
C VAL A 126 10.70 5.71 7.48
N LYS A 127 9.52 6.04 6.98
CA LYS A 127 9.26 7.27 6.22
C LYS A 127 8.23 8.12 6.95
N LEU A 128 8.53 9.38 7.25
CA LEU A 128 7.57 10.31 7.84
C LEU A 128 6.43 10.57 6.84
N ILE A 129 5.19 10.43 7.29
CA ILE A 129 4.00 10.60 6.42
C ILE A 129 3.02 11.64 6.94
N TRP A 130 3.03 11.91 8.25
CA TRP A 130 2.15 12.88 8.89
C TRP A 130 2.87 13.53 10.05
N LYS A 131 2.69 14.85 10.22
CA LYS A 131 3.27 15.63 11.30
C LYS A 131 2.36 16.81 11.65
N ASN A 132 2.13 17.02 12.95
CA ASN A 132 1.45 18.21 13.49
C ASN A 132 0.11 18.57 12.81
N GLY A 133 -0.73 17.58 12.52
CA GLY A 133 -2.06 17.84 11.92
C GLY A 133 -2.12 17.67 10.41
N GLU A 134 -0.98 17.52 9.72
CA GLU A 134 -0.93 17.52 8.27
C GLU A 134 -0.15 16.32 7.71
N LEU A 135 -0.62 15.80 6.57
CA LEU A 135 0.16 14.87 5.76
C LEU A 135 1.38 15.59 5.19
N VAL A 136 2.51 14.89 5.15
CA VAL A 136 3.75 15.43 4.61
C VAL A 136 3.68 15.41 3.07
N GLY A 137 3.94 16.57 2.45
CA GLY A 137 4.16 16.67 1.00
C GLY A 137 5.57 16.20 0.62
N ASP A 138 5.83 15.98 -0.68
CA ASP A 138 7.22 15.79 -1.10
C ASP A 138 7.90 17.17 -1.08
N GLU A 139 8.98 17.32 -0.30
CA GLU A 139 9.99 18.37 -0.50
C GLU A 139 11.01 17.94 -1.56
#